data_AF-Q2XS44-F1
#
_entry.id   AF-Q2XS44-F1
#
_cell.length_a   1.000
_cell.length_b   1.000
_cell.length_c   1.000
_cell.angle_alpha   90.00
_cell.angle_beta   90.00
_cell.angle_gamma   90.00
#
_symmetry.space_group_name_H-M   'P 1'
#
loop_
_entity.id
_entity.type
_entity.pdbx_description
1 polymer ?
#
loop_
_entity_poly.entity_id
_entity_poly.type
_entity_poly.pdbx_seq_one_letter_code
_entity_poly.pdbx_strand_id
1 'polypeptide(L)'
;SNGYSILLMALADERNRPLLERDLRYAWWNNHCVVDAAIGTFIEYGTKDRRKDRESYAEMWRRWIYDDYYRSYLLPLEKYGLTIPHDLVEEAWKRIVDKHYVHEVARFFATGWPVNYWRIDAMTDKDFE
;
A
#
# COMPACT_ATOMS: atom_id res chain seq x y z
N SER A 1 -15.85 -11.00 -3.76
CA SER A 1 -17.31 -11.07 -3.95
C SER A 1 -18.07 -10.26 -2.90
N ASN A 2 -17.90 -10.54 -1.59
CA ASN A 2 -18.70 -9.88 -0.53
C ASN A 2 -18.54 -8.36 -0.45
N GLY A 3 -17.31 -7.82 -0.58
CA GLY A 3 -17.07 -6.38 -0.49
C GLY A 3 -17.76 -5.56 -1.58
N TYR A 4 -17.76 -6.08 -2.81
CA TYR A 4 -18.44 -5.45 -3.95
C TYR A 4 -19.96 -5.47 -3.77
N SER A 5 -20.53 -6.58 -3.30
CA SER A 5 -21.97 -6.68 -3.01
C SER A 5 -22.41 -5.73 -1.89
N ILE A 6 -21.61 -5.57 -0.84
CA ILE A 6 -21.87 -4.62 0.25
C ILE A 6 -21.83 -3.19 -0.26
N LEU A 7 -20.85 -2.83 -1.09
CA LEU A 7 -20.76 -1.50 -1.71
C LEU A 7 -21.99 -1.20 -2.56
N LEU A 8 -22.41 -2.14 -3.40
CA LEU A 8 -23.61 -1.97 -4.23
C LEU A 8 -24.89 -1.86 -3.38
N MET A 9 -25.02 -2.63 -2.30
CA MET A 9 -26.13 -2.49 -1.35
C MET A 9 -26.12 -1.12 -0.67
N ALA A 10 -24.96 -0.65 -0.22
CA ALA A 10 -24.83 0.65 0.43
C ALA A 10 -25.14 1.81 -0.51
N LEU A 11 -24.76 1.67 -1.80
CA LEU A 11 -25.04 2.63 -2.86
C LEU A 11 -26.51 2.67 -3.32
N ALA A 12 -27.33 1.70 -2.90
CA ALA A 12 -28.77 1.73 -3.17
C ALA A 12 -29.45 2.93 -2.49
N ASP A 13 -28.86 3.47 -1.42
CA ASP A 13 -29.29 4.71 -0.78
C ASP A 13 -28.29 5.84 -1.09
N GLU A 14 -28.73 6.83 -1.86
CA GLU A 14 -27.87 7.93 -2.31
C GLU A 14 -27.29 8.75 -1.15
N ARG A 15 -27.94 8.75 0.02
CA ARG A 15 -27.45 9.45 1.22
C ARG A 15 -26.15 8.88 1.76
N ASN A 16 -25.83 7.63 1.40
CA ASN A 16 -24.60 6.96 1.83
C ASN A 16 -23.40 7.36 0.99
N ARG A 17 -23.58 7.93 -0.22
CA ARG A 17 -22.47 8.31 -1.11
C ARG A 17 -21.38 9.16 -0.43
N PRO A 18 -21.70 10.31 0.20
CA PRO A 18 -20.67 11.13 0.84
C PRO A 18 -19.98 10.42 2.02
N LEU A 19 -20.69 9.50 2.71
CA LEU A 19 -20.12 8.72 3.81
C LEU A 19 -19.14 7.67 3.26
N LEU A 20 -19.52 6.97 2.20
CA LEU A 20 -18.70 5.96 1.55
C LEU A 20 -17.44 6.56 0.93
N GLU A 21 -17.54 7.72 0.28
CA GLU A 21 -16.38 8.42 -0.28
C GLU A 21 -15.39 8.84 0.81
N ARG A 22 -15.90 9.38 1.92
CA ARG A 22 -15.08 9.72 3.08
C ARG A 22 -14.40 8.48 3.66
N ASP A 23 -15.16 7.41 3.87
CA ASP A 23 -14.64 6.18 4.47
C ASP A 23 -13.64 5.49 3.53
N LEU A 24 -13.84 5.57 2.21
CA LEU A 24 -12.89 5.08 1.21
C LEU A 24 -11.55 5.82 1.28
N ARG A 25 -11.58 7.15 1.46
CA ARG A 25 -10.36 7.96 1.65
C ARG A 25 -9.57 7.51 2.87
N TYR A 26 -10.24 7.38 4.01
CA TYR A 26 -9.60 6.94 5.25
C TYR A 26 -9.10 5.50 5.17
N ALA A 27 -9.93 4.59 4.65
CA ALA A 27 -9.58 3.19 4.50
C ALA A 27 -8.38 3.03 3.57
N TRP A 28 -8.34 3.73 2.44
CA TRP A 28 -7.21 3.74 1.52
C TRP A 28 -5.92 4.17 2.23
N TRP A 29 -5.94 5.37 2.84
CA TRP A 29 -4.73 5.93 3.42
C TRP A 29 -4.20 5.12 4.60
N ASN A 30 -5.09 4.64 5.46
CA ASN A 30 -4.71 3.79 6.60
C ASN A 30 -4.10 2.47 6.12
N ASN A 31 -4.68 1.82 5.12
CA ASN A 31 -4.13 0.58 4.57
C ASN A 31 -2.77 0.83 3.92
N HIS A 32 -2.61 1.86 3.10
CA HIS A 32 -1.33 2.26 2.53
C HIS A 32 -0.26 2.44 3.63
N CYS A 33 -0.57 3.21 4.68
CA CYS A 33 0.39 3.48 5.77
C CYS A 33 0.81 2.21 6.53
N VAL A 34 -0.08 1.24 6.71
CA VAL A 34 0.22 0.05 7.52
C VAL A 34 0.81 -1.07 6.66
N VAL A 35 0.15 -1.39 5.56
CA VAL A 35 0.53 -2.50 4.68
C VAL A 35 1.86 -2.21 4.01
N ASP A 36 2.05 -1.00 3.48
CA ASP A 36 3.26 -0.73 2.71
C ASP A 36 4.48 -0.60 3.63
N ALA A 37 4.28 -0.06 4.84
CA ALA A 37 5.28 -0.07 5.90
C ALA A 37 5.73 -1.50 6.25
N ALA A 38 4.80 -2.41 6.52
CA ALA A 38 5.12 -3.77 6.96
C ALA A 38 5.63 -4.66 5.80
N ILE A 39 4.83 -4.77 4.74
CA ILE A 39 5.08 -5.68 3.62
C ILE A 39 6.30 -5.22 2.82
N GLY A 40 6.43 -3.92 2.56
CA GLY A 40 7.61 -3.38 1.90
C GLY A 40 8.88 -3.69 2.69
N THR A 41 8.85 -3.50 4.01
CA THR A 41 10.00 -3.83 4.86
C THR A 41 10.34 -5.31 4.82
N PHE A 42 9.36 -6.20 4.88
CA PHE A 42 9.63 -7.64 4.82
C PHE A 42 10.17 -8.09 3.45
N ILE A 43 9.63 -7.56 2.36
CA ILE A 43 10.03 -7.90 1.00
C ILE A 43 11.47 -7.48 0.71
N GLU A 44 11.86 -6.28 1.16
CA GLU A 44 13.16 -5.68 0.87
C GLU A 44 14.23 -6.09 1.90
N TYR A 45 13.90 -6.03 3.19
CA TYR A 45 14.86 -6.15 4.29
C TYR A 45 14.72 -7.43 5.12
N GLY A 46 13.57 -8.11 5.05
CA GLY A 46 13.30 -9.32 5.83
C GLY A 46 13.77 -10.63 5.17
N THR A 47 13.92 -10.62 3.85
CA THR A 47 14.41 -11.78 3.08
C THR A 47 15.93 -11.96 3.21
N LYS A 48 16.46 -13.09 2.69
CA LYS A 48 17.89 -13.30 2.40
C LYS A 48 18.17 -13.45 0.90
N ASP A 49 17.14 -13.52 0.07
CA ASP A 49 17.28 -13.52 -1.39
C ASP A 49 17.69 -12.11 -1.86
N ARG A 50 18.91 -12.00 -2.41
CA ARG A 50 19.56 -10.75 -2.83
C ARG A 50 19.73 -10.62 -4.33
N ARG A 51 19.04 -11.44 -5.11
CA ARG A 51 19.17 -11.36 -6.56
C ARG A 51 18.58 -10.04 -7.06
N LYS A 52 19.34 -9.36 -7.93
CA LYS A 52 18.98 -8.06 -8.53
C LYS A 52 17.92 -8.17 -9.63
N ASP A 53 17.66 -9.38 -10.12
CA ASP A 53 16.62 -9.66 -11.11
C ASP A 53 15.22 -9.84 -10.49
N ARG A 54 15.13 -9.77 -9.15
CA ARG A 54 13.87 -9.84 -8.42
C ARG A 54 13.18 -8.49 -8.46
N GLU A 55 11.85 -8.50 -8.62
CA GLU A 55 11.03 -7.30 -8.48
C GLU A 55 11.23 -6.66 -7.09
N SER A 56 11.51 -5.36 -7.11
CA SER A 56 11.45 -4.49 -5.94
C SER A 56 10.01 -4.34 -5.47
N TYR A 57 9.85 -3.95 -4.21
CA TYR A 57 8.56 -3.62 -3.64
C TYR A 57 7.84 -2.51 -4.41
N ALA A 58 8.56 -1.53 -4.95
CA ALA A 58 7.95 -0.48 -5.76
C ALA A 58 7.33 -1.03 -7.06
N GLU A 59 8.01 -1.96 -7.74
CA GLU A 59 7.48 -2.64 -8.92
C GLU A 59 6.28 -3.53 -8.56
N MET A 60 6.39 -4.28 -7.46
CA MET A 60 5.29 -5.10 -6.95
C MET A 60 4.08 -4.25 -6.58
N TRP A 61 4.30 -3.09 -5.94
CA TRP A 61 3.24 -2.14 -5.59
C TRP A 61 2.56 -1.61 -6.84
N ARG A 62 3.33 -1.26 -7.88
CA ARG A 62 2.76 -0.79 -9.15
C ARG A 62 1.85 -1.85 -9.75
N ARG A 63 2.29 -3.10 -9.83
CA ARG A 63 1.46 -4.19 -10.35
C ARG A 63 0.23 -4.45 -9.48
N TRP A 64 0.43 -4.74 -8.20
CA TRP A 64 -0.64 -5.21 -7.31
C TRP A 64 -1.63 -4.10 -6.92
N ILE A 65 -1.10 -2.92 -6.57
CA ILE A 65 -1.92 -1.84 -6.04
C ILE A 65 -2.41 -0.94 -7.15
N TYR A 66 -1.54 -0.51 -8.07
CA TYR A 66 -1.95 0.41 -9.13
C TYR A 66 -2.72 -0.31 -10.26
N ASP A 67 -2.15 -1.37 -10.83
CA ASP A 67 -2.76 -2.03 -12.00
C ASP A 67 -3.91 -2.98 -11.61
N ASP A 68 -3.71 -3.84 -10.62
CA ASP A 68 -4.70 -4.87 -10.26
C ASP A 68 -5.81 -4.32 -9.35
N TYR A 69 -5.48 -3.51 -8.33
CA TYR A 69 -6.48 -3.03 -7.37
C TYR A 69 -7.10 -1.69 -7.79
N TYR A 70 -6.29 -0.66 -8.01
CA TYR A 70 -6.80 0.67 -8.33
C TYR A 70 -7.45 0.70 -9.71
N ARG A 71 -6.74 0.29 -10.76
CA ARG A 71 -7.22 0.41 -12.13
C ARG A 71 -8.33 -0.59 -12.45
N SER A 72 -8.15 -1.84 -12.04
CA SER A 72 -9.09 -2.92 -12.42
C SER A 72 -10.28 -3.06 -11.46
N TYR A 73 -10.16 -2.65 -10.20
CA TYR A 73 -11.23 -2.80 -9.20
C TYR A 73 -11.84 -1.46 -8.72
N LEU A 74 -11.04 -0.45 -8.34
CA LEU A 74 -11.57 0.81 -7.80
C LEU A 74 -12.13 1.74 -8.88
N LEU A 75 -11.39 1.99 -9.97
CA LEU A 75 -11.84 2.90 -11.04
C LEU A 75 -13.22 2.52 -11.61
N PRO A 76 -13.54 1.24 -11.86
CA PRO A 76 -14.88 0.88 -12.34
C PRO A 76 -16.01 1.21 -11.37
N LEU A 77 -15.74 1.52 -10.09
CA LEU A 77 -16.79 1.92 -9.15
C LEU A 77 -17.32 3.33 -9.42
N GLU A 78 -16.57 4.16 -10.15
CA GLU A 78 -17.01 5.53 -10.51
C GLU A 78 -18.27 5.53 -11.36
N LYS A 79 -18.48 4.49 -12.17
CA LYS A 79 -19.72 4.33 -12.94
C LYS A 79 -20.98 4.19 -12.07
N TYR A 80 -20.81 3.90 -10.78
CA TYR A 80 -21.89 3.85 -9.79
C TYR A 80 -22.04 5.16 -8.99
N GLY A 81 -21.35 6.22 -9.38
CA GLY A 81 -21.46 7.56 -8.79
C GLY A 81 -20.61 7.77 -7.54
N LEU A 82 -19.57 6.94 -7.32
CA LEU A 82 -18.55 7.17 -6.30
C LEU A 82 -17.38 7.97 -6.86
N THR A 83 -16.83 8.87 -6.07
CA THR A 83 -15.57 9.57 -6.38
C THR A 83 -14.39 8.81 -5.77
N ILE A 84 -13.51 8.26 -6.61
CA ILE A 84 -12.32 7.56 -6.13
C ILE A 84 -11.23 8.57 -5.76
N PRO A 85 -10.49 8.39 -4.64
CA PRO A 85 -9.48 9.33 -4.21
C PRO A 85 -8.16 9.16 -4.96
N HIS A 86 -8.15 9.50 -6.26
CA HIS A 86 -6.97 9.39 -7.13
C HIS A 86 -5.77 10.16 -6.57
N ASP A 87 -6.02 11.33 -5.95
CA ASP A 87 -5.02 12.16 -5.29
C ASP A 87 -4.24 11.39 -4.23
N LEU A 88 -4.92 10.56 -3.43
CA LEU A 88 -4.31 9.74 -2.39
C LEU A 88 -3.58 8.53 -2.95
N VAL A 89 -4.02 8.00 -4.10
CA VAL A 89 -3.32 6.90 -4.80
C VAL A 89 -1.98 7.41 -5.34
N GLU A 90 -1.98 8.58 -5.96
CA GLU A 90 -0.76 9.23 -6.45
C GLU A 90 0.17 9.63 -5.31
N GLU A 91 -0.37 10.19 -4.23
CA GLU A 91 0.44 10.55 -3.05
C GLU A 91 1.04 9.30 -2.39
N ALA A 92 0.29 8.19 -2.30
CA ALA A 92 0.82 6.92 -1.81
C ALA A 92 2.03 6.44 -2.65
N TRP A 93 1.92 6.52 -3.98
CA TRP A 93 3.03 6.21 -4.87
C TRP A 93 4.23 7.12 -4.62
N LYS A 94 4.03 8.45 -4.65
CA LYS A 94 5.09 9.43 -4.37
C LYS A 94 5.74 9.19 -3.01
N ARG A 95 4.96 8.80 -1.99
CA ARG A 95 5.49 8.48 -0.67
C ARG A 95 6.46 7.30 -0.72
N ILE A 96 6.16 6.27 -1.51
CA ILE A 96 7.03 5.11 -1.68
C ILE A 96 8.30 5.49 -2.42
N VAL A 97 8.17 6.12 -3.60
CA VAL A 97 9.32 6.33 -4.50
C VAL A 97 10.13 7.60 -4.20
N ASP A 98 9.46 8.72 -3.92
CA ASP A 98 10.12 10.03 -3.75
C ASP A 98 10.49 10.29 -2.29
N LYS A 99 9.69 9.79 -1.34
CA LYS A 99 9.92 9.97 0.11
C LYS A 99 10.55 8.75 0.77
N HIS A 100 10.93 7.74 0.00
CA HIS A 100 11.63 6.55 0.48
C HIS A 100 10.94 5.85 1.66
N TYR A 101 9.60 5.88 1.70
CA TYR A 101 8.84 5.54 2.91
C TYR A 101 9.17 4.18 3.51
N VAL A 102 9.29 3.15 2.67
CA VAL A 102 9.61 1.79 3.12
C VAL A 102 11.01 1.72 3.73
N HIS A 103 11.97 2.43 3.14
CA HIS A 103 13.33 2.49 3.65
C HIS A 103 13.39 3.21 5.00
N GLU A 104 12.65 4.30 5.17
CA GLU A 104 12.53 5.02 6.45
C GLU A 104 11.93 4.14 7.55
N VAL A 105 10.85 3.42 7.23
CA VAL A 105 10.20 2.49 8.15
C VAL A 105 11.15 1.35 8.52
N ALA A 106 11.90 0.80 7.57
CA ALA A 106 12.87 -0.25 7.84
C ALA A 106 13.95 0.23 8.81
N ARG A 107 14.46 1.47 8.65
CA ARG A 107 15.40 2.08 9.60
C ARG A 107 14.81 2.22 11.00
N PHE A 108 13.56 2.65 11.09
CA PHE A 108 12.85 2.74 12.37
C PHE A 108 12.71 1.36 13.03
N PHE A 109 12.26 0.34 12.30
CA PHE A 109 12.10 -1.01 12.84
C PHE A 109 13.42 -1.68 13.21
N ALA A 110 14.48 -1.44 12.45
CA ALA A 110 15.82 -1.94 12.77
C ALA A 110 16.38 -1.26 14.04
N THR A 111 16.15 0.04 14.21
CA THR A 111 16.58 0.79 15.42
C THR A 111 15.75 0.38 16.64
N GLY A 112 14.45 0.15 16.44
CA GLY A 112 13.51 -0.30 17.46
C GLY A 112 13.59 -1.80 17.79
N TRP A 113 14.65 -2.51 17.38
CA TRP A 113 14.77 -3.95 17.63
C TRP A 113 14.58 -4.39 19.11
N PRO A 114 14.95 -3.62 20.16
CA PRO A 114 14.73 -4.06 21.54
C PRO A 114 13.26 -4.07 21.96
N VAL A 115 12.40 -3.38 21.21
CA VAL A 115 10.97 -3.22 21.53
C VAL A 115 10.05 -3.99 20.57
N ASN A 116 10.62 -4.73 19.61
CA ASN A 116 9.88 -5.54 18.66
C ASN A 116 10.12 -7.04 18.91
N TYR A 117 9.20 -7.89 18.47
CA TYR A 117 9.33 -9.35 18.55
C TYR A 117 10.08 -9.97 17.36
N TRP A 118 10.73 -9.14 16.54
CA TRP A 118 11.51 -9.55 15.37
C TRP A 118 12.75 -8.68 15.21
N ARG A 119 13.69 -9.17 14.40
CA ARG A 119 14.94 -8.49 14.08
C ARG A 119 15.11 -8.38 12.57
N ILE A 120 15.61 -7.23 12.12
CA ILE A 120 16.08 -7.02 10.76
C ILE A 120 17.61 -7.17 10.80
N ASP A 121 18.15 -8.02 9.94
CA ASP A 121 19.60 -8.21 9.86
C ASP A 121 20.27 -7.03 9.16
N ALA A 122 21.52 -6.77 9.52
CA ALA A 122 22.30 -5.71 8.88
C ALA A 122 22.49 -6.01 7.39
N MET A 123 22.45 -4.94 6.59
CA MET A 123 22.78 -4.98 5.18
C MET A 123 24.28 -5.20 4.98
N THR A 124 24.63 -5.85 3.89
CA THR A 124 25.98 -6.14 3.41
C THR A 124 26.27 -5.34 2.15
N ASP A 125 27.53 -5.28 1.72
CA ASP A 125 27.92 -4.50 0.52
C ASP A 125 27.12 -4.89 -0.74
N LYS A 126 26.79 -6.18 -0.89
CA LYS A 126 25.97 -6.69 -2.01
C LYS A 126 24.56 -6.08 -2.09
N ASP A 127 24.07 -5.57 -0.96
CA ASP A 127 22.74 -5.00 -0.89
C ASP A 127 22.68 -3.57 -1.43
N PHE A 128 23.83 -2.88 -1.51
CA PHE A 128 23.95 -1.49 -1.96
C PHE A 128 24.33 -1.34 -3.44
N GLU A 129 24.82 -2.42 -4.08
CA GLU A 129 25.10 -2.49 -5.52
C GLU A 129 23.83 -2.47 -6.39
#